data_AF-A0AAX0HXZ8-F1
#
_entry.id   AF-A0AAX0HXZ8-F1
#
_cell.length_a   1.000
_cell.length_b   1.000
_cell.length_c   1.000
_cell.angle_alpha   90.00
_cell.angle_beta   90.00
_cell.angle_gamma   90.00
#
_symmetry.space_group_name_H-M   'P 1'
#
loop_
_entity.id
_entity.type
_entity.pdbx_description
1 polymer ?
#
loop_
_entity_poly.entity_id
_entity_poly.type
_entity_poly.pdbx_seq_one_letter_code
_entity_poly.pdbx_strand_id
1 'polypeptide(L)'
;MEFSYDPVQAFEIADLMLQTSHDSSEVNNSNFSAPNELSDLLAHRASDIAIRYQPYRFADSGLLAGAEMKMKWPYPLLSDMGRRDKDFLKILEDHDLDTRMINIMLSSAAGIMQEIEGYGAFQLIINIASRRITSLEWADSLIERIQQDGISCRQIAFKIDVSAHDEQRTMEAAVAHWRANGIDCIVDKLCTPHDLLNLAKSAPFSAITIGSLITKRARNLKTTHVMLDNLISLAHTLGLQVIAQGIDTQEDLVRMRSMQCDYLQGSSVGETLKPAEIVALARSQYIRLFSQHQVA
;
A
#
# COMPACT_ATOMS: atom_id res chain seq x y z
N MET A 1 18.58 -24.08 -1.60
CA MET A 1 17.30 -24.15 -0.89
C MET A 1 16.27 -23.55 -1.82
N GLU A 2 15.49 -24.41 -2.46
CA GLU A 2 14.32 -23.99 -3.23
C GLU A 2 13.37 -23.28 -2.27
N PHE A 3 12.94 -22.07 -2.64
CA PHE A 3 12.01 -21.27 -1.88
C PHE A 3 10.67 -22.02 -1.83
N SER A 4 10.27 -22.51 -0.66
CA SER A 4 8.95 -23.13 -0.42
C SER A 4 7.90 -22.03 -0.21
N TYR A 5 7.82 -21.09 -1.14
CA TYR A 5 6.73 -20.13 -1.21
C TYR A 5 6.08 -20.33 -2.57
N ASP A 6 5.04 -21.16 -2.59
CA ASP A 6 4.09 -21.19 -3.69
C ASP A 6 3.35 -19.85 -3.59
N PRO A 7 3.59 -18.88 -4.50
CA PRO A 7 2.91 -17.60 -4.42
C PRO A 7 1.43 -17.91 -4.42
N VAL A 8 0.68 -17.48 -3.40
CA VAL A 8 -0.80 -17.55 -3.40
C VAL A 8 -1.25 -17.07 -4.78
N GLN A 9 -1.73 -18.04 -5.56
CA GLN A 9 -1.39 -18.10 -6.98
C GLN A 9 -2.14 -17.02 -7.73
N ALA A 10 -1.49 -16.42 -8.72
CA ALA A 10 -2.17 -15.60 -9.70
C ALA A 10 -3.36 -16.36 -10.34
N PHE A 11 -3.39 -17.69 -10.21
CA PHE A 11 -4.52 -18.57 -10.48
C PHE A 11 -5.77 -18.30 -9.61
N GLU A 12 -5.64 -18.01 -8.32
CA GLU A 12 -6.80 -17.66 -7.48
C GLU A 12 -7.41 -16.31 -7.87
N ILE A 13 -6.56 -15.33 -8.25
CA ILE A 13 -6.99 -14.04 -8.79
C ILE A 13 -7.60 -14.23 -10.19
N ALA A 14 -7.09 -15.18 -10.97
CA ALA A 14 -7.64 -15.54 -12.27
C ALA A 14 -8.99 -16.21 -12.18
N ASP A 15 -9.11 -17.22 -11.34
CA ASP A 15 -10.35 -17.94 -11.08
C ASP A 15 -11.40 -16.99 -10.50
N LEU A 16 -11.00 -16.03 -9.66
CA LEU A 16 -11.84 -14.94 -9.18
C LEU A 16 -12.45 -14.12 -10.31
N MET A 17 -11.60 -13.65 -11.23
CA MET A 17 -12.03 -12.82 -12.37
C MET A 17 -12.87 -13.63 -13.37
N LEU A 18 -12.51 -14.90 -13.58
CA LEU A 18 -13.22 -15.84 -14.44
C LEU A 18 -14.62 -16.15 -13.91
N GLN A 19 -14.77 -16.42 -12.61
CA GLN A 19 -16.06 -16.68 -11.97
C GLN A 19 -17.01 -15.49 -12.13
N THR A 20 -16.52 -14.26 -11.95
CA THR A 20 -17.34 -13.06 -12.14
C THR A 20 -17.77 -12.82 -13.59
N SER A 21 -16.97 -13.25 -14.58
CA SER A 21 -17.32 -13.12 -16.00
C SER A 21 -18.43 -14.10 -16.43
N HIS A 22 -18.53 -15.25 -15.77
CA HIS A 22 -19.58 -16.24 -16.04
C HIS A 22 -20.93 -15.88 -15.41
N ASP A 23 -20.96 -15.25 -14.23
CA ASP A 23 -22.23 -14.82 -13.61
C ASP A 23 -22.92 -13.65 -14.33
N SER A 24 -22.19 -12.90 -15.17
CA SER A 24 -22.76 -11.85 -16.05
C SER A 24 -23.41 -12.37 -17.34
N SER A 25 -23.49 -13.69 -17.57
CA SER A 25 -23.96 -14.28 -18.84
C SER A 25 -25.46 -14.60 -18.92
N GLU A 26 -26.32 -13.68 -18.47
CA GLU A 26 -27.75 -13.68 -18.80
C GLU A 26 -28.20 -12.36 -19.47
N VAL A 27 -27.57 -11.92 -20.58
CA VAL A 27 -28.24 -11.04 -21.55
C VAL A 27 -27.76 -11.30 -22.99
N ASN A 28 -28.67 -11.92 -23.77
CA ASN A 28 -28.85 -11.90 -25.23
C ASN A 28 -27.69 -12.17 -26.21
N ASN A 29 -27.83 -13.33 -26.87
CA ASN A 29 -27.36 -13.68 -28.22
C ASN A 29 -27.55 -12.55 -29.26
N SER A 30 -26.47 -12.05 -29.87
CA SER A 30 -26.25 -12.04 -31.34
C SER A 30 -24.98 -11.28 -31.74
N ASN A 31 -24.22 -11.88 -32.67
CA ASN A 31 -23.09 -11.34 -33.45
C ASN A 31 -21.71 -11.22 -32.77
N PHE A 32 -20.91 -12.29 -32.89
CA PHE A 32 -19.47 -12.27 -32.65
C PHE A 32 -18.74 -11.33 -33.64
N SER A 33 -18.10 -10.28 -33.11
CA SER A 33 -17.08 -9.49 -33.80
C SER A 33 -16.00 -9.05 -32.81
N ALA A 34 -14.84 -9.72 -32.88
CA ALA A 34 -13.57 -9.44 -32.19
C ALA A 34 -13.62 -9.37 -30.64
N PRO A 35 -12.59 -9.87 -29.92
CA PRO A 35 -12.58 -9.88 -28.45
C PRO A 35 -12.36 -8.45 -27.92
N ASN A 36 -13.46 -7.72 -27.77
CA ASN A 36 -13.49 -6.32 -27.33
C ASN A 36 -14.07 -6.15 -25.92
N GLU A 37 -14.39 -7.23 -25.22
CA GLU A 37 -14.89 -7.16 -23.86
C GLU A 37 -13.74 -7.35 -22.87
N LEU A 38 -13.57 -6.38 -21.97
CA LEU A 38 -12.58 -6.44 -20.90
C LEU A 38 -12.70 -7.73 -20.08
N SER A 39 -13.91 -8.29 -19.97
CA SER A 39 -14.25 -9.58 -19.38
C SER A 39 -13.47 -10.74 -19.98
N ASP A 40 -13.38 -10.83 -21.31
CA ASP A 40 -12.60 -11.87 -22.01
C ASP A 40 -11.09 -11.69 -21.79
N LEU A 41 -10.61 -10.44 -21.71
CA LEU A 41 -9.21 -10.14 -21.42
C LEU A 41 -8.82 -10.45 -19.96
N LEU A 42 -9.73 -10.23 -19.01
CA LEU A 42 -9.57 -10.55 -17.59
C LEU A 42 -9.52 -12.06 -17.37
N ALA A 43 -10.43 -12.80 -18.01
CA ALA A 43 -10.52 -14.25 -17.97
C ALA A 43 -9.22 -14.97 -18.41
N HIS A 44 -8.62 -14.52 -19.52
CA HIS A 44 -7.49 -15.23 -20.12
C HIS A 44 -6.13 -14.87 -19.52
N ARG A 45 -6.04 -13.84 -18.66
CA ARG A 45 -4.75 -13.24 -18.26
C ARG A 45 -4.64 -12.82 -16.79
N ALA A 46 -5.63 -13.12 -15.97
CA ALA A 46 -5.55 -12.77 -14.56
C ALA A 46 -4.48 -13.57 -13.79
N SER A 47 -3.93 -14.65 -14.38
CA SER A 47 -2.71 -15.34 -13.93
C SER A 47 -1.44 -14.49 -14.07
N ASP A 48 -1.52 -13.32 -14.69
CA ASP A 48 -0.44 -12.35 -14.74
C ASP A 48 -0.43 -11.43 -13.51
N ILE A 49 -1.55 -11.24 -12.80
CA ILE A 49 -1.61 -10.29 -11.68
C ILE A 49 -0.65 -10.73 -10.57
N ALA A 50 0.27 -9.84 -10.20
CA ALA A 50 1.31 -10.13 -9.22
C ALA A 50 1.36 -9.06 -8.12
N ILE A 51 1.54 -9.52 -6.89
CA ILE A 51 1.87 -8.64 -5.77
C ILE A 51 3.34 -8.25 -5.89
N ARG A 52 3.58 -6.94 -5.84
CA ARG A 52 4.90 -6.32 -5.78
C ARG A 52 5.03 -5.48 -4.52
N TYR A 53 6.26 -5.23 -4.13
CA TYR A 53 6.58 -4.56 -2.87
C TYR A 53 7.38 -3.31 -3.17
N GLN A 54 6.86 -2.14 -2.82
CA GLN A 54 7.56 -0.88 -2.95
C GLN A 54 8.19 -0.52 -1.60
N PRO A 55 9.53 -0.61 -1.46
CA PRO A 55 10.21 -0.28 -0.21
C PRO A 55 9.98 1.17 0.21
N TYR A 56 9.86 1.39 1.51
CA TYR A 56 9.99 2.71 2.13
C TYR A 56 11.00 2.65 3.27
N ARG A 57 11.69 3.76 3.50
CA ARG A 57 12.84 3.85 4.41
C ARG A 57 12.68 4.99 5.39
N PHE A 58 13.22 4.83 6.59
CA PHE A 58 13.42 5.93 7.51
C PHE A 58 14.28 7.01 6.84
N ALA A 59 13.81 8.25 6.88
CA ALA A 59 14.49 9.33 6.19
C ALA A 59 15.88 9.57 6.77
N ASP A 60 16.01 9.58 8.10
CA ASP A 60 17.24 9.89 8.83
C ASP A 60 18.38 8.90 8.56
N SER A 61 18.12 7.62 8.78
CA SER A 61 19.08 6.52 8.77
C SER A 61 19.17 5.85 7.40
N GLY A 62 18.14 5.99 6.56
CA GLY A 62 18.01 5.24 5.31
C GLY A 62 17.73 3.75 5.52
N LEU A 63 17.46 3.32 6.76
CA LEU A 63 17.10 1.93 7.04
C LEU A 63 15.71 1.63 6.47
N LEU A 64 15.56 0.42 5.94
CA LEU A 64 14.31 -0.15 5.48
C LEU A 64 13.36 -0.23 6.67
N ALA A 65 12.23 0.47 6.54
CA ALA A 65 11.14 0.43 7.51
C ALA A 65 10.10 -0.63 7.12
N GLY A 66 9.92 -0.84 5.81
CA GLY A 66 8.90 -1.74 5.32
C GLY A 66 8.71 -1.68 3.82
N ALA A 67 7.57 -2.16 3.35
CA ALA A 67 7.15 -2.00 1.97
C ALA A 67 5.64 -1.77 1.84
N GLU A 68 5.24 -0.99 0.84
CA GLU A 68 3.85 -0.93 0.38
C GLU A 68 3.59 -2.06 -0.60
N MET A 69 2.55 -2.84 -0.33
CA MET A 69 2.11 -3.92 -1.19
C MET A 69 1.27 -3.33 -2.32
N LYS A 70 1.70 -3.56 -3.56
CA LYS A 70 1.07 -3.05 -4.78
C LYS A 70 0.73 -4.22 -5.68
N MET A 71 -0.53 -4.36 -6.03
CA MET A 71 -0.89 -5.25 -7.13
C MET A 71 -0.46 -4.59 -8.44
N LYS A 72 0.19 -5.37 -9.30
CA LYS A 72 0.56 -4.93 -10.65
C LYS A 72 0.12 -5.96 -11.67
N TRP A 73 -0.37 -5.48 -12.79
CA TRP A 73 -0.49 -6.27 -14.00
C TRP A 73 0.81 -6.17 -14.80
N PRO A 74 1.57 -7.27 -15.01
CA PRO A 74 2.90 -7.23 -15.62
C PRO A 74 2.91 -7.09 -17.14
N TYR A 75 1.77 -6.90 -17.81
CA TYR A 75 1.72 -6.86 -19.27
C TYR A 75 2.19 -5.50 -19.82
N PRO A 76 3.27 -5.45 -20.65
CA PRO A 76 3.92 -4.19 -21.04
C PRO A 76 3.03 -3.22 -21.83
N LEU A 77 2.07 -3.71 -22.63
CA LEU A 77 1.16 -2.85 -23.38
C LEU A 77 0.09 -2.16 -22.50
N LEU A 78 -0.07 -2.58 -21.25
CA LEU A 78 -1.07 -2.08 -20.30
C LEU A 78 -0.43 -1.16 -19.24
N SER A 79 0.83 -1.40 -18.87
CA SER A 79 1.55 -0.66 -17.82
C SER A 79 2.15 0.68 -18.25
N ASP A 80 2.35 0.91 -19.56
CA ASP A 80 2.99 2.15 -20.06
C ASP A 80 2.07 3.38 -20.02
N MET A 81 0.79 3.19 -19.68
CA MET A 81 -0.20 4.25 -19.61
C MET A 81 -1.04 4.07 -18.34
N GLY A 82 -0.61 4.67 -17.22
CA GLY A 82 -1.27 4.64 -15.89
C GLY A 82 -2.75 5.07 -15.83
N ARG A 83 -3.42 5.26 -16.97
CA ARG A 83 -4.89 5.27 -17.08
C ARG A 83 -5.52 3.92 -16.71
N ARG A 84 -4.86 2.79 -17.02
CA ARG A 84 -5.51 1.47 -16.89
C ARG A 84 -5.38 0.81 -15.52
N ASP A 85 -4.47 1.25 -14.65
CA ASP A 85 -4.47 0.84 -13.22
C ASP A 85 -5.72 1.36 -12.50
N LYS A 86 -6.20 2.56 -12.87
CA LYS A 86 -7.45 3.12 -12.35
C LYS A 86 -8.67 2.37 -12.87
N ASP A 87 -8.66 2.00 -14.14
CA ASP A 87 -9.74 1.21 -14.74
C ASP A 87 -9.78 -0.20 -14.12
N PHE A 88 -8.61 -0.82 -13.87
CA PHE A 88 -8.48 -2.09 -13.17
C PHE A 88 -8.98 -2.02 -11.73
N LEU A 89 -8.57 -1.00 -10.97
CA LEU A 89 -9.13 -0.75 -9.64
C LEU A 89 -10.64 -0.60 -9.72
N LYS A 90 -11.17 0.20 -10.65
CA LYS A 90 -12.61 0.37 -10.79
C LYS A 90 -13.35 -0.94 -11.06
N ILE A 91 -12.81 -1.83 -11.89
CA ILE A 91 -13.41 -3.15 -12.14
C ILE A 91 -13.44 -3.99 -10.86
N LEU A 92 -12.35 -3.99 -10.09
CA LEU A 92 -12.31 -4.68 -8.80
C LEU A 92 -13.36 -4.15 -7.83
N GLU A 93 -13.63 -2.85 -7.89
CA GLU A 93 -14.62 -2.17 -7.08
C GLU A 93 -16.04 -2.52 -7.50
N ASP A 94 -16.32 -2.47 -8.80
CA ASP A 94 -17.64 -2.74 -9.39
C ASP A 94 -18.08 -4.22 -9.18
N HIS A 95 -17.15 -5.13 -8.86
CA HIS A 95 -17.40 -6.56 -8.66
C HIS A 95 -17.11 -7.09 -7.23
N ASP A 96 -16.94 -6.22 -6.23
CA ASP A 96 -16.67 -6.60 -4.83
C ASP A 96 -15.42 -7.48 -4.61
N LEU A 97 -14.48 -7.45 -5.57
CA LEU A 97 -13.28 -8.30 -5.55
C LEU A 97 -12.21 -7.81 -4.59
N ASP A 98 -12.31 -6.58 -4.11
CA ASP A 98 -11.31 -5.99 -3.24
C ASP A 98 -11.25 -6.59 -1.83
N THR A 99 -12.35 -7.08 -1.27
CA THR A 99 -12.30 -7.84 0.00
C THR A 99 -11.47 -9.11 -0.18
N ARG A 100 -11.67 -9.84 -1.28
CA ARG A 100 -10.91 -11.06 -1.56
C ARG A 100 -9.45 -10.76 -1.88
N MET A 101 -9.16 -9.62 -2.52
CA MET A 101 -7.79 -9.15 -2.70
C MET A 101 -7.10 -8.80 -1.38
N ILE A 102 -7.77 -8.09 -0.46
CA ILE A 102 -7.18 -7.78 0.85
C ILE A 102 -6.80 -9.07 1.55
N ASN A 103 -7.65 -10.09 1.49
CA ASN A 103 -7.36 -11.42 2.03
C ASN A 103 -6.14 -12.08 1.35
N ILE A 104 -6.02 -12.01 0.03
CA ILE A 104 -4.86 -12.52 -0.71
C ILE A 104 -3.58 -11.75 -0.32
N MET A 105 -3.68 -10.43 -0.17
CA MET A 105 -2.57 -9.58 0.29
C MET A 105 -2.17 -9.92 1.72
N LEU A 106 -3.12 -10.18 2.62
CA LEU A 106 -2.85 -10.60 4.00
C LEU A 106 -2.15 -11.96 4.05
N SER A 107 -2.62 -12.96 3.30
CA SER A 107 -1.92 -14.24 3.22
C SER A 107 -0.53 -14.11 2.59
N SER A 108 -0.38 -13.24 1.58
CA SER A 108 0.95 -12.97 1.04
C SER A 108 1.86 -12.24 2.02
N ALA A 109 1.30 -11.35 2.86
CA ALA A 109 2.03 -10.68 3.93
C ALA A 109 2.52 -11.70 4.96
N ALA A 110 1.71 -12.72 5.28
CA ALA A 110 2.07 -13.78 6.21
C ALA A 110 3.35 -14.51 5.79
N GLY A 111 3.40 -14.94 4.53
CA GLY A 111 4.58 -15.61 3.99
C GLY A 111 5.84 -14.74 3.99
N ILE A 112 5.71 -13.45 3.65
CA ILE A 112 6.83 -12.51 3.74
C ILE A 112 7.30 -12.35 5.19
N MET A 113 6.36 -12.16 6.13
CA MET A 113 6.66 -11.94 7.55
C MET A 113 7.33 -13.14 8.19
N GLN A 114 6.91 -14.36 7.83
CA GLN A 114 7.54 -15.60 8.28
C GLN A 114 8.99 -15.70 7.77
N GLU A 115 9.24 -15.37 6.50
CA GLU A 115 10.60 -15.42 5.93
C GLU A 115 11.55 -14.37 6.53
N ILE A 116 11.03 -13.23 7.00
CA ILE A 116 11.83 -12.18 7.63
C ILE A 116 11.72 -12.17 9.15
N GLU A 117 11.14 -13.21 9.74
CA GLU A 117 11.04 -13.34 11.19
C GLU A 117 12.45 -13.28 11.83
N GLY A 118 12.60 -12.42 12.84
CA GLY A 118 13.88 -12.17 13.50
C GLY A 118 14.82 -11.18 12.79
N TYR A 119 14.49 -10.66 11.60
CA TYR A 119 15.34 -9.72 10.85
C TYR A 119 15.00 -8.24 11.09
N GLY A 120 14.71 -7.87 12.34
CA GLY A 120 14.38 -6.51 12.75
C GLY A 120 12.92 -6.12 12.47
N ALA A 121 12.57 -4.88 12.82
CA ALA A 121 11.22 -4.36 12.60
C ALA A 121 10.97 -4.14 11.10
N PHE A 122 9.84 -4.65 10.61
CA PHE A 122 9.40 -4.49 9.22
C PHE A 122 7.87 -4.42 9.18
N GLN A 123 7.32 -3.45 8.44
CA GLN A 123 5.88 -3.25 8.34
C GLN A 123 5.40 -3.22 6.88
N LEU A 124 4.34 -3.96 6.58
CA LEU A 124 3.69 -3.97 5.27
C LEU A 124 2.49 -3.01 5.25
N ILE A 125 2.46 -2.13 4.26
CA ILE A 125 1.35 -1.21 4.03
C ILE A 125 0.41 -1.84 2.99
N ILE A 126 -0.86 -2.00 3.34
CA ILE A 126 -1.95 -2.47 2.47
C ILE A 126 -2.94 -1.33 2.24
N ASN A 127 -3.35 -1.13 0.98
CA ASN A 127 -4.27 -0.06 0.63
C ASN A 127 -5.72 -0.50 0.88
N ILE A 128 -6.46 0.31 1.61
CA ILE A 128 -7.88 0.10 1.92
C ILE A 128 -8.67 1.27 1.35
N ALA A 129 -9.60 0.98 0.44
CA ALA A 129 -10.55 1.99 0.00
C ALA A 129 -11.56 2.27 1.14
N SER A 130 -11.75 3.54 1.48
CA SER A 130 -12.62 3.90 2.61
C SER A 130 -14.04 3.37 2.49
N ARG A 131 -14.65 3.38 1.28
CA ARG A 131 -15.98 2.80 1.03
C ARG A 131 -16.13 1.31 1.41
N ARG A 132 -15.02 0.57 1.59
CA ARG A 132 -15.06 -0.83 2.06
C ARG A 132 -15.17 -0.97 3.56
N ILE A 133 -14.98 0.12 4.27
CA ILE A 133 -15.23 0.20 5.69
C ILE A 133 -16.75 0.33 5.87
N THR A 134 -17.44 -0.79 5.74
CA THR A 134 -18.90 -0.89 5.77
C THR A 134 -19.44 -1.06 7.17
N SER A 135 -18.65 -1.65 8.06
CA SER A 135 -19.02 -1.85 9.46
C SER A 135 -17.81 -2.14 10.35
N LEU A 136 -18.01 -2.12 11.67
CA LEU A 136 -16.99 -2.55 12.62
C LEU A 136 -16.72 -4.06 12.54
N GLU A 137 -17.72 -4.87 12.23
CA GLU A 137 -17.57 -6.32 12.05
C GLU A 137 -16.66 -6.64 10.85
N TRP A 138 -16.78 -5.88 9.76
CA TRP A 138 -15.85 -6.01 8.64
C TRP A 138 -14.43 -5.62 9.05
N ALA A 139 -14.26 -4.51 9.77
CA ALA A 139 -12.96 -4.10 10.28
C ALA A 139 -12.33 -5.14 11.22
N ASP A 140 -13.14 -5.78 12.06
CA ASP A 140 -12.75 -6.83 12.98
C ASP A 140 -12.32 -8.11 12.25
N SER A 141 -13.02 -8.48 11.17
CA SER A 141 -12.67 -9.64 10.34
C SER A 141 -11.25 -9.57 9.77
N LEU A 142 -10.74 -8.37 9.49
CA LEU A 142 -9.35 -8.19 9.05
C LEU A 142 -8.35 -8.43 10.18
N ILE A 143 -8.69 -8.03 11.41
CA ILE A 143 -7.85 -8.31 12.60
C ILE A 143 -7.80 -9.82 12.84
N GLU A 144 -8.96 -10.48 12.83
CA GLU A 144 -9.04 -11.93 12.98
C GLU A 144 -8.19 -12.64 11.92
N ARG A 145 -8.29 -12.21 10.66
CA ARG A 145 -7.48 -12.76 9.57
C ARG A 145 -5.98 -12.57 9.79
N ILE A 146 -5.54 -11.35 10.15
CA ILE A 146 -4.13 -11.06 10.45
C ILE A 146 -3.60 -12.01 11.54
N GLN A 147 -4.38 -12.22 12.59
CA GLN A 147 -4.00 -13.08 13.70
C GLN A 147 -4.02 -14.57 13.33
N GLN A 148 -5.01 -15.02 12.54
CA GLN A 148 -5.09 -16.40 12.03
C GLN A 148 -3.89 -16.73 11.13
N ASP A 149 -3.44 -15.76 10.33
CA ASP A 149 -2.27 -15.90 9.47
C ASP A 149 -0.93 -15.79 10.26
N GLY A 150 -0.98 -15.67 11.59
CA GLY A 150 0.19 -15.67 12.47
C GLY A 150 1.01 -14.38 12.44
N ILE A 151 0.46 -13.29 11.89
CA ILE A 151 1.13 -12.00 11.77
C ILE A 151 0.82 -11.15 13.00
N SER A 152 1.81 -10.43 13.52
CA SER A 152 1.53 -9.39 14.52
C SER A 152 0.83 -8.21 13.85
N CYS A 153 -0.26 -7.73 14.43
CA CYS A 153 -0.96 -6.52 13.95
C CYS A 153 -0.04 -5.31 13.75
N ARG A 154 1.06 -5.20 14.52
CA ARG A 154 2.06 -4.12 14.40
C ARG A 154 2.88 -4.18 13.11
N GLN A 155 2.93 -5.34 12.47
CA GLN A 155 3.62 -5.56 11.20
C GLN A 155 2.74 -5.17 9.99
N ILE A 156 1.49 -4.77 10.23
CA ILE A 156 0.57 -4.32 9.18
C ILE A 156 0.19 -2.86 9.42
N ALA A 157 0.11 -2.11 8.33
CA ALA A 157 -0.49 -0.79 8.28
C ALA A 157 -1.54 -0.73 7.17
N PHE A 158 -2.67 -0.10 7.46
CA PHE A 158 -3.68 0.20 6.46
C PHE A 158 -3.54 1.63 5.98
N LYS A 159 -3.37 1.80 4.67
CA LYS A 159 -3.36 3.11 4.03
C LYS A 159 -4.72 3.38 3.38
N ILE A 160 -5.39 4.41 3.87
CA ILE A 160 -6.82 4.65 3.66
C ILE A 160 -7.01 5.90 2.81
N ASP A 161 -7.73 5.79 1.70
CA ASP A 161 -8.16 6.95 0.91
C ASP A 161 -9.44 7.55 1.51
N VAL A 162 -9.30 8.63 2.27
CA VAL A 162 -10.39 9.30 2.97
C VAL A 162 -11.28 10.17 2.06
N SER A 163 -10.92 10.37 0.78
CA SER A 163 -11.63 11.29 -0.11
C SER A 163 -12.97 10.79 -0.66
N ALA A 164 -13.27 9.50 -0.48
CA ALA A 164 -14.38 8.80 -1.13
C ALA A 164 -15.38 8.19 -0.14
N HIS A 165 -15.41 8.64 1.13
CA HIS A 165 -16.28 8.05 2.14
C HIS A 165 -17.49 8.91 2.45
N ASP A 166 -18.68 8.39 2.16
CA ASP A 166 -19.94 9.04 2.50
C ASP A 166 -20.32 8.84 3.99
N GLU A 167 -19.77 7.82 4.67
CA GLU A 167 -20.08 7.46 6.06
C GLU A 167 -18.91 7.71 7.03
N GLN A 168 -18.47 8.97 7.14
CA GLN A 168 -17.32 9.40 7.94
C GLN A 168 -17.17 8.70 9.32
N ARG A 169 -18.27 8.49 10.06
CA ARG A 169 -18.27 7.87 11.40
C ARG A 169 -17.86 6.40 11.39
N THR A 170 -18.28 5.63 10.39
CA THR A 170 -17.97 4.20 10.29
C THR A 170 -16.47 4.00 10.07
N MET A 171 -15.88 4.79 9.17
CA MET A 171 -14.43 4.85 8.99
C MET A 171 -13.68 5.28 10.26
N GLU A 172 -14.14 6.35 10.94
CA GLU A 172 -13.50 6.81 12.18
C GLU A 172 -13.47 5.71 13.25
N ALA A 173 -14.59 5.00 13.43
CA ALA A 173 -14.69 3.91 14.38
C ALA A 173 -13.79 2.72 14.01
N ALA A 174 -13.73 2.34 12.74
CA ALA A 174 -12.84 1.27 12.26
C ALA A 174 -11.36 1.62 12.44
N VAL A 175 -10.97 2.87 12.15
CA VAL A 175 -9.60 3.35 12.38
C VAL A 175 -9.27 3.29 13.87
N ALA A 176 -10.16 3.74 14.75
CA ALA A 176 -9.95 3.62 16.19
C ALA A 176 -9.80 2.16 16.64
N HIS A 177 -10.62 1.25 16.09
CA HIS A 177 -10.56 -0.19 16.37
C HIS A 177 -9.24 -0.82 15.93
N TRP A 178 -8.78 -0.54 14.71
CA TRP A 178 -7.50 -1.03 14.21
C TRP A 178 -6.31 -0.51 15.03
N ARG A 179 -6.31 0.78 15.37
CA ARG A 179 -5.27 1.40 16.19
C ARG A 179 -5.21 0.81 17.60
N ALA A 180 -6.37 0.54 18.22
CA ALA A 180 -6.44 -0.13 19.51
C ALA A 180 -5.86 -1.55 19.50
N ASN A 181 -5.92 -2.23 18.35
CA ASN A 181 -5.33 -3.55 18.12
C ASN A 181 -3.88 -3.50 17.62
N GLY A 182 -3.28 -2.30 17.52
CA GLY A 182 -1.88 -2.11 17.16
C GLY A 182 -1.59 -2.10 15.66
N ILE A 183 -2.61 -2.03 14.81
CA ILE A 183 -2.45 -1.79 13.37
C ILE A 183 -2.25 -0.29 13.15
N ASP A 184 -1.28 0.10 12.32
CA ASP A 184 -1.10 1.50 11.93
C ASP A 184 -2.11 1.92 10.85
N CYS A 185 -2.57 3.16 10.90
CA CYS A 185 -3.54 3.70 9.93
C CYS A 185 -2.98 4.97 9.30
N ILE A 186 -2.80 4.94 7.99
CA ILE A 186 -2.12 5.98 7.22
C ILE A 186 -3.14 6.64 6.30
N VAL A 187 -3.19 7.96 6.25
CA VAL A 187 -4.05 8.67 5.29
C VAL A 187 -3.36 8.71 3.92
N ASP A 188 -4.03 8.22 2.88
CA ASP A 188 -3.56 8.34 1.49
C ASP A 188 -3.99 9.68 0.88
N LYS A 189 -3.02 10.46 0.40
CA LYS A 189 -3.12 11.75 -0.33
C LYS A 189 -3.06 13.01 0.53
N LEU A 190 -2.70 14.08 -0.19
CA LEU A 190 -2.42 15.42 0.30
C LEU A 190 -3.62 16.03 1.02
N CYS A 191 -3.46 16.20 2.32
CA CYS A 191 -4.32 17.05 3.13
C CYS A 191 -3.86 18.50 3.00
N THR A 192 -4.77 19.44 2.78
CA THR A 192 -4.48 20.82 3.14
C THR A 192 -4.26 20.91 4.65
N PRO A 193 -3.61 21.95 5.18
CA PRO A 193 -3.49 22.12 6.64
C PRO A 193 -4.84 22.06 7.37
N HIS A 194 -5.92 22.51 6.72
CA HIS A 194 -7.28 22.41 7.23
C HIS A 194 -7.76 20.95 7.31
N ASP A 195 -7.52 20.15 6.28
CA ASP A 195 -7.90 18.74 6.25
C ASP A 195 -7.14 17.94 7.31
N LEU A 196 -5.86 18.25 7.52
CA LEU A 196 -5.03 17.60 8.52
C LEU A 196 -5.55 17.82 9.94
N LEU A 197 -6.00 19.05 10.25
CA LEU A 197 -6.64 19.36 11.53
C LEU A 197 -7.96 18.62 11.74
N ASN A 198 -8.75 18.45 10.67
CA ASN A 198 -10.00 17.70 10.75
C ASN A 198 -9.73 16.21 10.95
N LEU A 199 -8.77 15.64 10.22
CA LEU A 199 -8.37 14.24 10.35
C LEU A 199 -7.82 13.91 11.74
N ALA A 200 -6.98 14.78 12.29
CA ALA A 200 -6.43 14.59 13.63
C ALA A 200 -7.52 14.60 14.72
N LYS A 201 -8.66 15.26 14.48
CA LYS A 201 -9.81 15.25 15.39
C LYS A 201 -10.74 14.07 15.18
N SER A 202 -10.77 13.52 13.96
CA SER A 202 -11.78 12.54 13.57
C SER A 202 -11.41 11.13 14.03
N ALA A 203 -10.16 10.71 13.81
CA ALA A 203 -9.72 9.36 14.14
C ALA A 203 -8.21 9.31 14.44
N PRO A 204 -7.74 8.31 15.22
CA PRO A 204 -6.35 8.23 15.67
C PRO A 204 -5.39 7.68 14.60
N PHE A 205 -5.36 8.29 13.41
CA PHE A 205 -4.37 7.97 12.37
C PHE A 205 -2.94 8.07 12.93
N SER A 206 -2.03 7.25 12.41
CA SER A 206 -0.61 7.25 12.80
C SER A 206 0.28 8.03 11.84
N ALA A 207 -0.11 8.14 10.58
CA ALA A 207 0.68 8.85 9.59
C ALA A 207 -0.15 9.41 8.43
N ILE A 208 0.47 10.28 7.64
CA ILE A 208 -0.06 10.80 6.37
C ILE A 208 0.92 10.54 5.23
N THR A 209 0.41 10.45 4.00
CA THR A 209 1.25 10.40 2.80
C THR A 209 1.30 11.75 2.06
N ILE A 210 2.50 12.16 1.68
CA ILE A 210 2.74 13.29 0.76
C ILE A 210 2.95 12.69 -0.63
N GLY A 211 1.99 12.94 -1.53
CA GLY A 211 1.99 12.37 -2.88
C GLY A 211 3.12 12.89 -3.79
N SER A 212 3.56 12.06 -4.72
CA SER A 212 4.69 12.37 -5.62
C SER A 212 4.58 13.69 -6.38
N LEU A 213 3.36 14.11 -6.75
CA LEU A 213 3.14 15.36 -7.48
C LEU A 213 3.61 16.59 -6.67
N ILE A 214 3.27 16.68 -5.38
CA ILE A 214 3.63 17.85 -4.57
C ILE A 214 5.13 17.82 -4.23
N THR A 215 5.67 16.64 -3.95
CA THR A 215 7.10 16.42 -3.70
C THR A 215 7.93 16.92 -4.88
N LYS A 216 7.51 16.58 -6.11
CA LYS A 216 8.15 17.03 -7.34
C LYS A 216 8.00 18.53 -7.56
N ARG A 217 6.83 19.12 -7.28
CA ARG A 217 6.60 20.57 -7.41
C ARG A 217 7.48 21.39 -6.47
N ALA A 218 7.75 20.88 -5.26
CA ALA A 218 8.62 21.53 -4.29
C ALA A 218 10.07 21.68 -4.74
N ARG A 219 10.51 20.94 -5.77
CA ARG A 219 11.85 21.10 -6.38
C ARG A 219 12.05 22.49 -6.96
N ASN A 220 11.01 23.03 -7.60
CA ASN A 220 11.11 24.24 -8.43
C ASN A 220 10.34 25.43 -7.84
N LEU A 221 9.39 25.17 -6.94
CA LEU A 221 8.52 26.20 -6.37
C LEU A 221 8.82 26.40 -4.88
N LYS A 222 9.46 27.53 -4.56
CA LYS A 222 9.75 27.93 -3.16
C LYS A 222 8.49 27.96 -2.29
N THR A 223 7.35 28.39 -2.84
CA THR A 223 6.07 28.41 -2.13
C THR A 223 5.61 27.00 -1.76
N THR A 224 5.73 26.04 -2.68
CA THR A 224 5.41 24.62 -2.41
C THR A 224 6.38 24.02 -1.40
N HIS A 225 7.67 24.34 -1.47
CA HIS A 225 8.65 23.91 -0.47
C HIS A 225 8.26 24.38 0.94
N VAL A 226 7.99 25.68 1.12
CA VAL A 226 7.59 26.25 2.42
C VAL A 226 6.28 25.64 2.90
N MET A 227 5.33 25.41 1.99
CA MET A 227 4.08 24.73 2.32
C MET A 227 4.31 23.31 2.86
N LEU A 228 5.17 22.51 2.21
CA LEU A 228 5.47 21.16 2.66
C LEU A 228 6.18 21.13 4.01
N ASP A 229 7.14 22.02 4.21
CA ASP A 229 7.88 22.14 5.47
C ASP A 229 6.95 22.45 6.66
N ASN A 230 6.03 23.40 6.46
CA ASN A 230 4.99 23.72 7.44
C ASN A 230 4.00 22.57 7.64
N LEU A 231 3.64 21.84 6.57
CA LEU A 231 2.73 20.70 6.65
C LEU A 231 3.33 19.56 7.46
N ILE A 232 4.62 19.26 7.26
CA ILE A 232 5.34 18.24 8.03
C ILE A 232 5.40 18.63 9.50
N SER A 233 5.78 19.87 9.79
CA SER A 233 5.81 20.40 11.16
C SER A 233 4.44 20.32 11.85
N LEU A 234 3.36 20.63 11.13
CA LEU A 234 2.00 20.53 11.64
C LEU A 234 1.60 19.06 11.90
N ALA A 235 1.94 18.14 11.00
CA ALA A 235 1.68 16.72 11.18
C ALA A 235 2.34 16.20 12.47
N HIS A 236 3.61 16.55 12.69
CA HIS A 236 4.32 16.20 13.93
C HIS A 236 3.68 16.79 15.18
N THR A 237 3.24 18.06 15.11
CA THR A 237 2.52 18.70 16.23
C THR A 237 1.22 17.97 16.60
N LEU A 238 0.59 17.33 15.61
CA LEU A 238 -0.62 16.53 15.78
C LEU A 238 -0.33 15.06 16.11
N GLY A 239 0.95 14.68 16.27
CA GLY A 239 1.36 13.30 16.57
C GLY A 239 1.35 12.36 15.36
N LEU A 240 1.31 12.89 14.15
CA LEU A 240 1.29 12.13 12.89
C LEU A 240 2.69 12.06 12.29
N GLN A 241 3.09 10.87 11.85
CA GLN A 241 4.29 10.70 11.03
C GLN A 241 4.00 11.04 9.55
N VAL A 242 5.06 11.26 8.77
CA VAL A 242 4.94 11.63 7.36
C VAL A 242 5.71 10.69 6.44
N ILE A 243 5.03 10.16 5.44
CA ILE A 243 5.62 9.36 4.36
C ILE A 243 5.63 10.18 3.07
N ALA A 244 6.80 10.63 2.63
CA ALA A 244 6.95 11.32 1.35
C ALA A 244 7.17 10.36 0.20
N GLN A 245 6.27 10.40 -0.79
CA GLN A 245 6.34 9.60 -2.00
C GLN A 245 6.94 10.39 -3.17
N GLY A 246 7.43 9.69 -4.18
CA GLY A 246 7.99 10.28 -5.41
C GLY A 246 9.40 10.84 -5.25
N ILE A 247 10.17 10.23 -4.35
CA ILE A 247 11.59 10.53 -4.15
C ILE A 247 12.39 9.85 -5.27
N ASP A 248 12.69 10.61 -6.31
CA ASP A 248 13.30 10.05 -7.53
C ASP A 248 14.76 10.48 -7.70
N THR A 249 15.23 11.48 -6.95
CA THR A 249 16.63 11.95 -7.01
C THR A 249 17.26 12.10 -5.62
N GLN A 250 18.59 12.20 -5.58
CA GLN A 250 19.34 12.46 -4.34
C GLN A 250 18.98 13.82 -3.72
N GLU A 251 18.67 14.82 -4.54
CA GLU A 251 18.23 16.14 -4.06
C GLU A 251 16.87 16.06 -3.35
N ASP A 252 15.99 15.14 -3.76
CA ASP A 252 14.73 14.90 -3.03
C ASP A 252 14.99 14.31 -1.66
N LEU A 253 15.90 13.33 -1.55
CA LEU A 253 16.30 12.76 -0.27
C LEU A 253 16.82 13.84 0.68
N VAL A 254 17.75 14.67 0.22
CA VAL A 254 18.33 15.75 1.03
C VAL A 254 17.25 16.75 1.44
N ARG A 255 16.37 17.16 0.52
CA ARG A 255 15.29 18.10 0.80
C ARG A 255 14.32 17.55 1.85
N MET A 256 13.78 16.35 1.64
CA MET A 256 12.79 15.79 2.57
C MET A 256 13.40 15.50 3.95
N ARG A 257 14.68 15.11 4.02
CA ARG A 257 15.42 15.01 5.29
C ARG A 257 15.57 16.36 5.99
N SER A 258 15.87 17.42 5.23
CA SER A 258 16.01 18.77 5.80
C SER A 258 14.69 19.31 6.38
N MET A 259 13.55 18.86 5.83
CA MET A 259 12.20 19.13 6.36
C MET A 259 11.79 18.16 7.48
N GLN A 260 12.71 17.32 7.97
CA GLN A 260 12.46 16.33 9.03
C GLN A 260 11.35 15.31 8.72
N CYS A 261 11.10 15.00 7.43
CA CYS A 261 10.16 13.94 7.06
C CYS A 261 10.58 12.59 7.67
N ASP A 262 9.61 11.77 8.13
CA ASP A 262 9.91 10.52 8.82
C ASP A 262 10.31 9.38 7.87
N TYR A 263 9.57 9.22 6.77
CA TYR A 263 9.76 8.12 5.82
C TYR A 263 9.75 8.58 4.38
N LEU A 264 10.54 7.90 3.55
CA LEU A 264 10.70 8.20 2.14
C LEU A 264 10.34 6.99 1.28
N GLN A 265 9.67 7.21 0.16
CA GLN A 265 9.33 6.20 -0.85
C GLN A 265 9.52 6.76 -2.27
N GLY A 266 10.20 6.02 -3.15
CA GLY A 266 10.42 6.43 -4.55
C GLY A 266 11.58 5.68 -5.20
N SER A 267 11.85 5.93 -6.48
CA SER A 267 12.87 5.17 -7.22
C SER A 267 14.29 5.33 -6.67
N SER A 268 14.63 6.51 -6.13
CA SER A 268 15.92 6.74 -5.45
C SER A 268 15.99 6.09 -4.05
N VAL A 269 14.86 5.66 -3.49
CA VAL A 269 14.78 4.94 -2.20
C VAL A 269 14.87 3.42 -2.40
N GLY A 270 14.24 2.93 -3.47
CA GLY A 270 14.25 1.54 -3.89
C GLY A 270 13.25 1.29 -5.01
N GLU A 271 13.57 0.39 -5.93
CA GLU A 271 12.64 0.00 -6.98
C GLU A 271 11.48 -0.85 -6.44
N THR A 272 10.44 -1.04 -7.24
CA THR A 272 9.37 -1.98 -6.93
C THR A 272 9.88 -3.41 -7.09
N LEU A 273 9.82 -4.21 -6.02
CA LEU A 273 10.45 -5.53 -5.92
C LEU A 273 9.46 -6.69 -6.00
N LYS A 274 9.96 -7.86 -6.38
CA LYS A 274 9.28 -9.17 -6.25
C LYS A 274 9.34 -9.67 -4.79
N PRO A 275 8.49 -10.64 -4.40
CA PRO A 275 8.51 -11.24 -3.06
C PRO A 275 9.91 -11.65 -2.57
N ALA A 276 10.65 -12.44 -3.36
CA ALA A 276 11.98 -12.92 -2.96
C ALA A 276 13.00 -11.77 -2.80
N GLU A 277 12.87 -10.71 -3.59
CA GLU A 277 13.79 -9.57 -3.57
C GLU A 277 13.57 -8.69 -2.33
N ILE A 278 12.32 -8.48 -1.88
CA ILE A 278 12.05 -7.73 -0.65
C ILE A 278 12.53 -8.50 0.60
N VAL A 279 12.35 -9.83 0.63
CA VAL A 279 12.88 -10.69 1.69
C VAL A 279 14.41 -10.61 1.74
N ALA A 280 15.08 -10.73 0.58
CA ALA A 280 16.53 -10.60 0.49
C ALA A 280 17.01 -9.22 0.96
N LEU A 281 16.29 -8.16 0.58
CA LEU A 281 16.61 -6.79 1.00
C LEU A 281 16.52 -6.64 2.53
N ALA A 282 15.44 -7.11 3.16
CA ALA A 282 15.25 -7.06 4.60
C ALA A 282 16.35 -7.83 5.36
N ARG A 283 16.63 -9.08 4.96
CA ARG A 283 17.69 -9.91 5.55
C ARG A 283 19.07 -9.25 5.42
N SER A 284 19.38 -8.71 4.24
CA SER A 284 20.70 -8.10 3.97
C SER A 284 20.97 -6.88 4.86
N GLN A 285 19.94 -6.08 5.16
CA GLN A 285 20.08 -4.93 6.04
C GLN A 285 20.40 -5.34 7.47
N TYR A 286 19.69 -6.33 8.00
CA TYR A 286 19.90 -6.83 9.36
C TYR A 286 21.33 -7.36 9.55
N ILE A 287 21.84 -8.15 8.59
CA ILE A 287 23.22 -8.68 8.63
C ILE A 287 24.25 -7.54 8.66
N ARG A 288 24.04 -6.47 7.88
CA ARG A 288 24.93 -5.29 7.87
C ARG A 288 24.93 -4.57 9.23
N LEU A 289 23.76 -4.40 9.84
CA LEU A 289 23.66 -3.78 11.17
C LEU A 289 24.35 -4.64 12.25
N PHE A 290 24.11 -5.95 12.23
CA PHE A 290 24.74 -6.88 13.18
C PHE A 290 26.26 -6.93 13.05
N SER A 291 26.77 -6.98 11.81
CA SER A 291 28.23 -7.00 11.58
C SER A 291 28.93 -5.71 12.00
N GLN A 292 28.28 -4.55 11.86
CA GLN A 292 28.82 -3.28 12.34
C GLN A 292 28.87 -3.18 13.87
N HIS A 293 27.94 -3.83 14.58
CA HIS A 293 27.90 -3.84 16.05
C HIS A 293 28.86 -4.84 16.71
N GLN A 294 29.43 -5.79 15.97
CA GLN A 294 30.45 -6.72 16.51
C GLN A 294 31.89 -6.18 16.41
N VAL A 295 32.10 -5.10 15.67
CA VAL A 295 33.44 -4.51 15.41
C VAL A 295 33.65 -3.20 16.21
N ALA A 296 32.67 -2.79 17.01
CA ALA A 296 32.72 -1.63 17.91
C ALA A 296 32.86 -2.10 19.37
#